data_AF-A0A960Z6P6-F1
#
_entry.id   AF-A0A960Z6P6-F1
#
_cell.length_a   1.000
_cell.length_b   1.000
_cell.length_c   1.000
_cell.angle_alpha   90.00
_cell.angle_beta   90.00
_cell.angle_gamma   90.00
#
_symmetry.space_group_name_H-M   'P 1'
#
loop_
_entity.id
_entity.type
_entity.pdbx_description
1 polymer ?
#
loop_
_entity_poly.entity_id
_entity_poly.type
_entity_poly.pdbx_seq_one_letter_code
_entity_poly.pdbx_strand_id
1 'polypeptide(L)'
;PKEFRHTLTNSAIIVGGREYVYNQFSSFGVVNSQEGFKVIVSPNRALGPGLTLQVGGGDVERIRAILSQYLPEEEKTEDIVDKANRWFKF
;
A
#
# COMPACT_ATOMS: atom_id res chain seq x y z
N PRO A 1 -3.25 12.81 15.67
CA PRO A 1 -2.84 11.53 15.04
C PRO A 1 -3.82 10.40 15.40
N LYS A 2 -4.57 9.86 14.42
CA LYS A 2 -5.35 8.64 14.62
C LYS A 2 -4.48 7.45 14.24
N GLU A 3 -4.03 6.70 15.23
CA GLU A 3 -3.32 5.43 15.03
C GLU A 3 -4.35 4.37 14.66
N PHE A 4 -4.35 3.94 13.39
CA PHE A 4 -5.18 2.83 12.96
C PHE A 4 -4.42 1.53 13.17
N ARG A 5 -5.09 0.53 13.75
CA ARG A 5 -4.55 -0.82 13.88
C ARG A 5 -4.62 -1.48 12.51
N HIS A 6 -3.45 -1.71 11.91
CA HIS A 6 -3.34 -2.39 10.62
C HIS A 6 -3.16 -3.88 10.88
N THR A 7 -3.99 -4.72 10.27
CA THR A 7 -3.85 -6.18 10.34
C THR A 7 -3.66 -6.71 8.93
N LEU A 8 -2.50 -7.32 8.68
CA LEU A 8 -2.23 -8.06 7.45
C LEU A 8 -2.68 -9.51 7.67
N THR A 9 -3.57 -10.00 6.81
CA THR A 9 -4.00 -11.40 6.80
C THR A 9 -3.47 -12.08 5.54
N ASN A 10 -3.64 -13.40 5.43
CA ASN A 10 -3.21 -14.17 4.25
C ASN A 10 -3.99 -13.82 2.97
N SER A 11 -5.12 -13.11 3.07
CA SER A 11 -6.00 -12.82 1.93
C SER A 11 -6.36 -11.34 1.79
N ALA A 12 -6.15 -10.54 2.84
CA ALA A 12 -6.57 -9.15 2.88
C ALA A 12 -5.75 -8.27 3.82
N ILE A 13 -5.75 -6.98 3.54
CA ILE A 13 -5.26 -5.92 4.41
C ILE A 13 -6.47 -5.32 5.14
N ILE A 14 -6.48 -5.38 6.47
CA ILE A 14 -7.53 -4.78 7.30
C ILE A 14 -7.01 -3.47 7.88
N VAL A 15 -7.65 -2.36 7.50
CA VAL A 15 -7.30 -1.01 7.95
C VAL A 15 -8.52 -0.34 8.55
N GLY A 16 -8.46 -0.01 9.85
CA GLY A 16 -9.55 0.72 10.52
C GLY A 16 -10.92 0.01 10.43
N GLY A 17 -10.93 -1.33 10.40
CA GLY A 17 -12.14 -2.14 10.26
C GLY A 17 -12.63 -2.35 8.83
N ARG A 18 -11.92 -1.82 7.81
CA ARG A 18 -12.19 -2.12 6.39
C ARG A 18 -11.23 -3.20 5.89
N GLU A 19 -11.79 -4.22 5.27
CA GLU A 19 -11.03 -5.32 4.66
C GLU A 19 -10.78 -5.02 3.17
N TYR A 20 -9.52 -5.12 2.75
CA TYR A 20 -9.07 -4.94 1.38
C TYR A 20 -8.40 -6.23 0.89
N VAL A 21 -9.13 -7.09 0.18
CA VAL A 21 -8.58 -8.35 -0.35
C VAL A 21 -7.47 -8.11 -1.39
N TYR A 22 -6.43 -8.95 -1.37
CA TYR A 22 -5.27 -8.79 -2.26
C TYR A 22 -5.61 -8.83 -3.74
N ASN A 23 -6.64 -9.57 -4.13
CA ASN A 23 -7.11 -9.67 -5.52
C ASN A 23 -7.65 -8.34 -6.10
N GLN A 24 -7.94 -7.36 -5.24
CA GLN A 24 -8.30 -6.00 -5.68
C GLN A 24 -7.08 -5.16 -6.06
N PHE A 25 -5.87 -5.67 -5.84
CA PHE A 25 -4.62 -4.98 -6.09
C PHE A 25 -3.81 -5.68 -7.17
N SER A 26 -3.05 -4.90 -7.95
CA SER A 26 -2.15 -5.43 -8.99
C SER A 26 -0.72 -5.51 -8.51
N SER A 27 -0.28 -4.52 -7.72
CA SER A 27 1.10 -4.41 -7.26
C SER A 27 1.17 -3.65 -5.94
N PHE A 28 2.31 -3.74 -5.27
CA PHE A 28 2.62 -2.89 -4.12
C PHE A 28 4.00 -2.26 -4.28
N GLY A 29 4.24 -1.15 -3.59
CA GLY A 29 5.54 -0.49 -3.54
C GLY A 29 5.78 0.12 -2.17
N VAL A 30 7.06 0.14 -1.76
CA VAL A 30 7.48 0.74 -0.50
C VAL A 30 8.22 2.05 -0.80
N VAL A 31 7.74 3.14 -0.21
CA VAL A 31 8.31 4.47 -0.37
C VAL A 31 8.88 4.91 0.96
N ASN A 32 10.11 5.40 0.96
CA ASN A 32 10.71 6.02 2.14
C ASN A 32 10.45 7.53 2.09
N SER A 33 9.63 8.05 3.00
CA SER A 33 9.37 9.50 3.12
C SER A 33 9.99 10.05 4.41
N GLN A 34 10.09 11.38 4.51
CA GLN A 34 10.60 12.06 5.72
C GLN A 34 9.83 11.72 7.00
N GLU A 35 8.56 11.29 6.88
CA GLU A 35 7.70 10.85 8.00
C GLU A 35 7.76 9.34 8.27
N GLY A 36 8.69 8.61 7.62
CA GLY A 36 8.84 7.16 7.71
C GLY A 36 8.43 6.41 6.45
N PHE A 37 8.47 5.08 6.52
CA PHE A 37 8.13 4.21 5.41
C PHE A 37 6.62 4.21 5.15
N LYS A 38 6.25 4.24 3.88
CA LYS A 38 4.87 4.15 3.40
C LYS A 38 4.77 2.98 2.44
N VAL A 39 3.78 2.12 2.64
CA VAL A 39 3.49 1.02 1.73
C VAL A 39 2.27 1.42 0.92
N ILE A 40 2.43 1.43 -0.40
CA ILE A 40 1.40 1.84 -1.34
C ILE A 40 0.98 0.61 -2.14
N VAL A 41 -0.31 0.31 -2.11
CA VAL A 41 -0.89 -0.83 -2.81
C VAL A 41 -1.73 -0.31 -3.97
N SER A 42 -1.34 -0.69 -5.19
CA SER A 42 -2.00 -0.29 -6.44
C SER A 42 -3.24 -1.14 -6.68
N PRO A 43 -4.40 -0.54 -6.99
CA PRO A 43 -5.58 -1.30 -7.37
C PRO A 43 -5.37 -2.02 -8.71
N ASN A 44 -6.01 -3.17 -8.88
CA ASN A 44 -6.02 -3.94 -10.13
C ASN A 44 -6.90 -3.27 -11.21
N ARG A 45 -7.89 -2.49 -10.79
CA ARG A 45 -8.75 -1.73 -11.67
C ARG A 45 -8.37 -0.26 -11.60
N ALA A 46 -8.29 0.41 -12.75
CA ALA A 46 -7.98 1.84 -12.82
C ALA A 46 -8.79 2.69 -11.82
N LEU A 47 -10.05 2.36 -11.56
CA LEU A 47 -10.93 3.13 -10.66
C LEU A 47 -10.98 2.63 -9.20
N GLY A 48 -10.09 1.72 -8.78
CA GLY A 48 -10.06 1.25 -7.39
C GLY A 48 -9.37 2.26 -6.47
N PRO A 49 -9.76 2.38 -5.19
CA PRO A 49 -9.03 3.19 -4.24
C PRO A 49 -7.67 2.53 -3.96
N GLY A 50 -6.58 3.20 -4.31
CA GLY A 50 -5.23 2.82 -3.85
C GLY A 50 -5.15 2.90 -2.33
N LEU A 51 -4.45 1.97 -1.71
CA LEU A 51 -4.27 1.92 -0.26
C LEU A 51 -2.87 2.40 0.09
N THR A 52 -2.76 3.46 0.89
CA THR A 52 -1.49 3.91 1.45
C THR A 52 -1.46 3.61 2.94
N LEU A 53 -0.53 2.76 3.35
CA LEU A 53 -0.28 2.37 4.73
C LEU A 53 0.95 3.12 5.23
N GLN A 54 0.80 3.88 6.31
CA GLN A 54 1.95 4.49 6.97
C GLN A 54 2.53 3.50 7.98
N VAL A 55 3.80 3.14 7.79
CA VAL A 55 4.51 2.21 8.67
C VAL A 55 5.24 3.05 9.73
N GLY A 56 4.56 3.28 10.85
CA GLY A 56 5.15 3.96 12.01
C GLY A 56 5.98 2.98 12.84
N GLY A 57 7.31 3.12 12.86
CA GLY A 57 8.23 2.37 13.72
C GLY A 57 8.23 0.83 13.57
N GLY A 58 7.42 0.29 12.66
CA GLY A 58 7.28 -1.13 12.37
C GLY A 58 8.31 -1.62 11.37
N ASP A 59 8.54 -2.92 11.39
CA ASP A 59 9.53 -3.62 10.57
C ASP A 59 9.06 -3.68 9.10
N VAL A 60 9.47 -2.69 8.30
CA VAL A 60 9.07 -2.54 6.89
C VAL A 60 9.48 -3.75 6.06
N GLU A 61 10.61 -4.38 6.39
CA GLU A 61 11.11 -5.58 5.72
C GLU A 61 10.14 -6.75 5.91
N ARG A 62 9.56 -6.89 7.11
CA ARG A 62 8.55 -7.92 7.37
C ARG A 62 7.28 -7.70 6.56
N ILE A 63 6.82 -6.45 6.44
CA ILE A 63 5.64 -6.11 5.62
C ILE A 63 5.92 -6.39 4.14
N ARG A 64 7.11 -6.00 3.65
CA ARG A 64 7.58 -6.28 2.29
C ARG A 64 7.62 -7.78 2.01
N ALA A 65 8.18 -8.58 2.91
CA ALA A 65 8.25 -10.04 2.78
C ALA A 65 6.88 -10.72 2.76
N ILE A 66 5.90 -10.20 3.51
CA ILE A 66 4.52 -10.70 3.48
C ILE A 66 3.86 -10.32 2.15
N LEU A 67 3.91 -9.05 1.76
CA LEU A 67 3.25 -8.57 0.54
C LEU A 67 3.85 -9.15 -0.72
N SER A 68 5.17 -9.36 -0.77
CA SER A 68 5.88 -9.98 -1.89
C SER A 68 5.44 -11.43 -2.17
N GLN A 69 4.83 -12.12 -1.20
CA GLN A 69 4.26 -13.45 -1.41
C GLN A 69 2.91 -13.41 -2.15
N TYR A 70 2.21 -12.27 -2.13
CA TYR A 70 0.86 -12.13 -2.66
C TYR A 70 0.76 -11.21 -3.87
N LEU A 71 1.63 -10.20 -3.93
CA LEU A 71 1.63 -9.16 -4.95
C LEU A 71 3.05 -8.96 -5.48
N PRO A 72 3.22 -8.62 -6.76
CA PRO A 72 4.51 -8.19 -7.28
C PRO A 72 4.89 -6.85 -6.65
N GLU A 73 6.17 -6.76 -6.27
CA GLU A 73 6.73 -5.50 -5.80
C GLU A 73 7.15 -4.64 -6.99
N GLU A 74 6.70 -3.39 -7.01
CA GLU A 74 7.18 -2.36 -7.92
C GLU A 74 7.94 -1.29 -7.13
N GLU A 75 9.12 -0.92 -7.62
CA GLU A 75 9.85 0.24 -7.11
C GLU A 75 9.04 1.51 -7.40
N LYS A 76 8.31 1.96 -6.38
CA LYS A 76 7.55 3.21 -6.43
C LYS A 76 8.41 4.32 -5.86
N THR A 77 9.07 5.07 -6.73
CA THR A 77 9.62 6.38 -6.38
C THR A 77 8.47 7.39 -6.20
N GLU A 78 8.63 8.39 -5.33
CA GLU A 78 7.60 9.43 -5.08
C GLU A 78 7.02 10.01 -6.39
N ASP A 79 7.85 10.18 -7.42
CA ASP A 79 7.46 10.63 -8.76
C ASP A 79 6.38 9.79 -9.47
N ILE A 80 6.38 8.46 -9.30
CA ILE A 80 5.47 7.57 -10.03
C ILE A 80 4.07 7.61 -9.41
N VAL A 81 3.99 7.76 -8.09
CA VAL A 81 2.72 7.84 -7.35
C VAL A 81 2.01 9.17 -7.65
N ASP A 82 2.75 10.27 -7.70
CA ASP A 82 2.22 11.59 -8.07
C ASP A 82 1.66 11.61 -9.50
N LYS A 83 2.34 10.92 -10.42
CA LYS A 83 1.91 10.81 -11.82
C LYS A 83 0.62 9.98 -11.98
N ALA A 84 0.46 8.92 -11.19
CA ALA A 84 -0.77 8.13 -11.15
C ALA A 84 -1.95 8.95 -10.58
N ASN A 85 -1.75 9.70 -9.50
CA ASN A 85 -2.79 10.54 -8.90
C ASN A 85 -3.25 11.69 -9.81
N ARG A 86 -2.35 12.28 -10.62
CA ARG A 86 -2.71 13.30 -11.61
C ARG A 86 -3.58 12.77 -12.74
N TRP A 87 -3.48 11.49 -13.08
CA TRP A 87 -4.23 10.90 -14.19
C TRP A 87 -5.70 10.59 -13.85
N PHE A 88 -6.04 10.47 -12.56
CA PHE A 88 -7.41 10.25 -12.07
C PHE A 88 -8.19 11.54 -11.78
N LYS A 89 -7.62 12.71 -12.06
CA LYS A 89 -8.30 14.00 -11.90
C LYS A 89 -8.94 14.42 -13.23
N PHE A 90 -9.98 13.71 -13.64
CA PHE A 90 -10.95 14.14 -14.66
C PHE A 90 -12.36 13.87 -14.16
#